data_AF-A0AAF0EDI7-F1
#
_entry.id   AF-A0AAF0EDI7-F1
#
_cell.length_a   1.000
_cell.length_b   1.000
_cell.length_c   1.000
_cell.angle_alpha   90.00
_cell.angle_beta   90.00
_cell.angle_gamma   90.00
#
_symmetry.space_group_name_H-M   'P 1'
#
loop_
_entity.id
_entity.type
_entity.pdbx_description
1 polymer ?
#
loop_
_entity_poly.entity_id
_entity_poly.type
_entity_poly.pdbx_seq_one_letter_code
_entity_poly.pdbx_strand_id
1 'polypeptide(L)'
;MEERQAPARSLFGVDPMDEFSVFVSDWIWERAQGQSHIEIEAKVGTLIDRHTNMRLQLPVFTETVIDARALGVRFESNMPMHQNFNQLLNELVQYSSGMYEGQRVSYKHVRETDSFYDEVLPTGENVHLRVTRDSQTQQIKPGGVVAKKRIDDLNIYCPMRMYDYRISISTETPMPRPPESSAPTFVREKDRLSYALQNFQVDLTQVTLPHRDQEPVHELEVEICQADELLRWAQYTCASGESREEWTQFEDHILVLLNNVRLLIRNADNHARECHPV
;
A
#
# COMPACT_ATOMS: atom_id res chain seq x y z
N MET A 1 -17.29 -41.00 -17.29
CA MET A 1 -17.57 -39.58 -16.99
C MET A 1 -16.92 -38.79 -18.11
N GLU A 2 -17.71 -38.17 -18.98
CA GLU A 2 -17.16 -37.24 -19.98
C GLU A 2 -16.54 -36.06 -19.24
N GLU A 3 -15.29 -35.76 -19.58
CA GLU A 3 -14.55 -34.62 -19.08
C GLU A 3 -15.27 -33.36 -19.57
N ARG A 4 -16.00 -32.69 -18.67
CA ARG A 4 -16.71 -31.45 -19.03
C ARG A 4 -15.67 -30.39 -19.34
N GLN A 5 -15.51 -30.07 -20.62
CA GLN A 5 -14.66 -28.98 -21.08
C GLN A 5 -15.14 -27.68 -20.44
N ALA A 6 -14.22 -26.93 -19.82
CA ALA A 6 -14.53 -25.63 -19.26
C ALA A 6 -15.09 -24.71 -20.36
N PRO A 7 -16.13 -23.90 -20.06
CA PRO A 7 -16.67 -22.98 -21.05
C PRO A 7 -15.59 -21.99 -21.50
N ALA A 8 -15.62 -21.61 -22.78
CA ALA A 8 -14.81 -20.51 -23.28
C ALA A 8 -15.17 -19.23 -22.51
N ARG A 9 -14.16 -18.46 -22.10
CA ARG A 9 -14.35 -17.29 -21.22
C ARG A 9 -14.99 -16.09 -21.93
N SER A 10 -14.90 -16.03 -23.25
CA SER A 10 -15.65 -15.09 -24.11
C SER A 10 -15.85 -15.66 -25.52
N LEU A 11 -16.72 -15.01 -26.32
CA LEU A 11 -16.86 -15.29 -27.76
C LEU A 11 -15.59 -15.00 -28.56
N PHE A 12 -14.68 -14.18 -28.03
CA PHE A 12 -13.43 -13.79 -28.66
C PHE A 12 -12.26 -14.72 -28.27
N GLY A 13 -12.49 -15.70 -27.38
CA GLY A 13 -11.44 -16.61 -26.91
C GLY A 13 -10.44 -15.99 -25.93
N VAL A 14 -10.67 -14.75 -25.49
CA VAL A 14 -9.82 -13.99 -24.56
C VAL A 14 -10.64 -13.39 -23.42
N ASP A 15 -10.03 -13.17 -22.26
CA ASP A 15 -10.65 -12.39 -21.19
C ASP A 15 -10.48 -10.89 -21.47
N PRO A 16 -11.54 -10.07 -21.35
CA PRO A 16 -11.35 -8.62 -21.39
C PRO A 16 -10.57 -8.18 -20.14
N MET A 17 -9.67 -7.21 -20.33
CA MET A 17 -9.08 -6.50 -19.19
C MET A 17 -10.16 -5.68 -18.49
N ASP A 18 -10.22 -5.72 -17.16
CA ASP A 18 -11.21 -4.95 -16.43
C ASP A 18 -10.82 -3.46 -16.42
N GLU A 19 -11.79 -2.58 -16.72
CA GLU A 19 -11.56 -1.14 -16.85
C GLU A 19 -10.95 -0.52 -15.59
N PHE A 20 -11.25 -1.09 -14.41
CA PHE A 20 -10.73 -0.61 -13.15
C PHE A 20 -9.21 -0.84 -13.06
N SER A 21 -8.75 -2.07 -13.30
CA SER A 21 -7.31 -2.39 -13.25
C SER A 21 -6.56 -1.62 -14.33
N VAL A 22 -7.12 -1.50 -15.55
CA VAL A 22 -6.53 -0.69 -16.62
C VAL A 22 -6.38 0.77 -16.20
N PHE A 23 -7.44 1.36 -15.64
CA PHE A 23 -7.40 2.75 -15.15
C PHE A 23 -6.33 2.95 -14.06
N VAL A 24 -6.22 2.02 -13.10
CA VAL A 24 -5.21 2.11 -12.04
C VAL A 24 -3.81 1.98 -12.62
N SER A 25 -3.59 1.04 -13.56
CA SER A 25 -2.32 0.87 -14.25
C SER A 25 -1.91 2.12 -15.02
N ASP A 26 -2.81 2.68 -15.83
CA ASP A 26 -2.58 3.91 -16.59
C ASP A 26 -2.27 5.07 -15.64
N TRP A 27 -3.04 5.24 -14.56
CA TRP A 27 -2.78 6.29 -13.57
C TRP A 27 -1.41 6.14 -12.90
N ILE A 28 -1.01 4.92 -12.51
CA ILE A 28 0.32 4.66 -11.94
C ILE A 28 1.40 5.01 -12.95
N TRP A 29 1.28 4.52 -14.19
CA TRP A 29 2.24 4.78 -15.25
C TRP A 29 2.40 6.29 -15.52
N GLU A 30 1.28 7.00 -15.71
CA GLU A 30 1.27 8.44 -15.99
C GLU A 30 1.95 9.26 -14.90
N ARG A 31 1.79 8.86 -13.63
CA ARG A 31 2.33 9.59 -12.47
C ARG A 31 3.76 9.22 -12.12
N ALA A 32 4.17 7.98 -12.36
CA ALA A 32 5.45 7.46 -11.90
C ALA A 32 6.51 7.33 -13.00
N GLN A 33 6.13 7.32 -14.28
CA GLN A 33 7.11 7.21 -15.37
C GLN A 33 8.19 8.30 -15.30
N GLY A 34 9.45 7.89 -15.49
CA GLY A 34 10.61 8.78 -15.46
C GLY A 34 11.04 9.26 -14.07
N GLN A 35 10.35 8.86 -13.00
CA GLN A 35 10.79 9.10 -11.63
C GLN A 35 11.77 8.00 -11.16
N SER A 36 12.44 8.23 -10.05
CA SER A 36 13.30 7.25 -9.38
C SER A 36 13.04 7.22 -7.88
N HIS A 37 13.43 6.11 -7.24
CA HIS A 37 13.16 5.87 -5.82
C HIS A 37 11.66 5.87 -5.53
N ILE A 38 10.90 5.27 -6.43
CA ILE A 38 9.44 5.23 -6.34
C ILE A 38 9.02 4.22 -5.27
N GLU A 39 8.05 4.64 -4.47
CA GLU A 39 7.26 3.80 -3.58
C GLU A 39 5.81 3.81 -4.08
N ILE A 40 5.24 2.63 -4.28
CA ILE A 40 3.82 2.43 -4.59
C ILE A 40 3.23 1.58 -3.47
N GLU A 41 2.29 2.15 -2.73
CA GLU A 41 1.65 1.52 -1.58
C GLU A 41 0.13 1.71 -1.62
N ALA A 42 -0.61 0.67 -1.28
CA ALA A 42 -2.04 0.74 -1.01
C ALA A 42 -2.29 0.70 0.49
N LYS A 43 -2.90 1.76 1.03
CA LYS A 43 -3.25 1.86 2.45
C LYS A 43 -4.72 1.55 2.64
N VAL A 44 -5.04 0.74 3.64
CA VAL A 44 -6.43 0.44 4.03
C VAL A 44 -6.88 1.41 5.11
N GLY A 45 -8.11 1.93 4.97
CA GLY A 45 -8.66 2.93 5.88
C GLY A 45 -10.11 3.24 5.57
N THR A 46 -10.54 4.48 5.84
CA THR A 46 -11.90 4.93 5.50
C THR A 46 -11.88 6.28 4.81
N LEU A 47 -12.79 6.48 3.86
CA LEU A 47 -13.03 7.76 3.22
C LEU A 47 -14.08 8.53 4.00
N ILE A 48 -13.72 9.67 4.56
CA ILE A 48 -14.57 10.51 5.41
C ILE A 48 -14.94 11.78 4.66
N ASP A 49 -16.24 12.03 4.52
CA ASP A 49 -16.74 13.32 4.03
C ASP A 49 -16.45 14.42 5.07
N ARG A 50 -15.77 15.49 4.66
CA ARG A 50 -15.39 16.59 5.56
C ARG A 50 -16.58 17.39 6.08
N HIS A 51 -17.72 17.37 5.39
CA HIS A 51 -18.90 18.13 5.81
C HIS A 51 -19.66 17.40 6.92
N THR A 52 -19.87 16.10 6.75
CA THR A 52 -20.64 15.28 7.68
C THR A 52 -19.78 14.63 8.75
N ASN A 53 -18.46 14.55 8.54
CA ASN A 53 -17.52 13.81 9.38
C ASN A 53 -17.86 12.32 9.52
N MET A 54 -18.60 11.79 8.55
CA MET A 54 -19.02 10.40 8.47
C MET A 54 -18.32 9.72 7.30
N ARG A 55 -18.27 8.37 7.32
CA ARG A 55 -17.80 7.62 6.16
C ARG A 55 -18.66 7.97 4.94
N LEU A 56 -17.98 8.27 3.84
CA LEU A 56 -18.55 8.66 2.56
C LEU A 56 -19.68 7.72 2.13
N GLN A 57 -20.77 8.30 1.63
CA GLN A 57 -21.90 7.58 1.05
C GLN A 57 -22.11 8.10 -0.37
N LEU A 58 -21.92 7.24 -1.36
CA LEU A 58 -22.17 7.53 -2.78
C LEU A 58 -23.24 6.59 -3.32
N PRO A 59 -24.06 7.01 -4.29
CA PRO A 59 -25.09 6.17 -4.91
C PRO A 59 -24.47 5.18 -5.93
N VAL A 60 -23.55 4.34 -5.46
CA VAL A 60 -22.81 3.32 -6.24
C VAL A 60 -22.82 2.00 -5.48
N PHE A 61 -22.83 0.88 -6.21
CA PHE A 61 -22.94 -0.45 -5.60
C PHE A 61 -21.61 -1.19 -5.49
N THR A 62 -20.60 -0.77 -6.23
CA THR A 62 -19.33 -1.49 -6.36
C THR A 62 -18.14 -0.61 -6.01
N GLU A 63 -16.99 -1.25 -5.84
CA GLU A 63 -15.69 -0.59 -5.75
C GLU A 63 -15.55 0.46 -6.87
N THR A 64 -15.17 1.67 -6.52
CA THR A 64 -15.10 2.78 -7.47
C THR A 64 -13.97 3.75 -7.13
N VAL A 65 -13.24 4.19 -8.15
CA VAL A 65 -12.28 5.28 -8.02
C VAL A 65 -13.04 6.58 -7.86
N ILE A 66 -12.61 7.42 -6.91
CA ILE A 66 -13.23 8.73 -6.66
C ILE A 66 -12.24 9.87 -6.78
N ASP A 67 -12.73 11.02 -7.24
CA ASP A 67 -12.04 12.29 -7.03
C ASP A 67 -12.34 12.81 -5.62
N ALA A 68 -11.50 12.42 -4.66
CA ALA A 68 -11.65 12.82 -3.27
C ALA A 68 -11.57 14.34 -3.07
N ARG A 69 -10.84 15.08 -3.94
CA ARG A 69 -10.73 16.53 -3.84
C ARG A 69 -12.03 17.20 -4.27
N ALA A 70 -12.58 16.80 -5.41
CA ALA A 70 -13.85 17.33 -5.91
C ALA A 70 -15.01 17.03 -4.94
N LEU A 71 -14.98 15.87 -4.27
CA LEU A 71 -16.00 15.46 -3.30
C LEU A 71 -15.79 16.03 -1.88
N GLY A 72 -14.68 16.74 -1.62
CA GLY A 72 -14.40 17.24 -0.27
C GLY A 72 -14.17 16.12 0.76
N VAL A 73 -13.55 15.02 0.34
CA VAL A 73 -13.30 13.82 1.15
C VAL A 73 -11.87 13.81 1.68
N ARG A 74 -11.67 13.25 2.87
CA ARG A 74 -10.35 12.90 3.40
C ARG A 74 -10.25 11.40 3.61
N PHE A 75 -9.03 10.88 3.58
CA PHE A 75 -8.76 9.48 3.92
C PHE A 75 -8.21 9.41 5.34
N GLU A 76 -8.74 8.50 6.14
CA GLU A 76 -8.24 8.19 7.47
C GLU A 76 -7.63 6.80 7.46
N SER A 77 -6.30 6.76 7.59
CA SER A 77 -5.51 5.53 7.68
C SER A 77 -5.53 5.02 9.13
N ASN A 78 -6.64 4.40 9.53
CA ASN A 78 -6.74 3.77 10.85
C ASN A 78 -7.67 2.55 10.78
N MET A 79 -7.19 1.45 11.34
CA MET A 79 -7.77 0.12 11.22
C MET A 79 -7.87 -0.55 12.59
N PRO A 80 -8.94 -0.30 13.38
CA PRO A 80 -9.09 -0.84 14.73
C PRO A 80 -9.02 -2.39 14.80
N MET A 81 -9.31 -3.08 13.69
CA MET A 81 -9.29 -4.54 13.58
C MET A 81 -7.89 -5.14 13.31
N HIS A 82 -6.82 -4.46 13.72
CA HIS A 82 -5.42 -4.87 13.49
C HIS A 82 -5.13 -6.32 13.90
N GLN A 83 -5.71 -6.78 15.02
CA GLN A 83 -5.53 -8.16 15.52
C GLN A 83 -6.04 -9.22 14.55
N ASN A 84 -7.15 -8.96 13.86
CA ASN A 84 -7.75 -9.93 12.94
C ASN A 84 -6.89 -10.10 11.69
N PHE A 85 -6.35 -9.00 11.16
CA PHE A 85 -5.41 -9.08 10.03
C PHE A 85 -4.12 -9.79 10.42
N ASN A 86 -3.59 -9.54 11.62
CA ASN A 86 -2.41 -10.23 12.12
C ASN A 86 -2.64 -11.75 12.19
N GLN A 87 -3.79 -12.18 12.73
CA GLN A 87 -4.14 -13.60 12.76
C GLN A 87 -4.21 -14.20 11.35
N LEU A 88 -4.96 -13.57 10.43
CA LEU A 88 -5.08 -14.03 9.04
C LEU A 88 -3.72 -14.19 8.35
N LEU A 89 -2.84 -13.20 8.49
CA LEU A 89 -1.52 -13.22 7.87
C LEU A 89 -0.59 -14.27 8.51
N ASN A 90 -0.68 -14.48 9.83
CA ASN A 90 0.07 -15.56 10.49
C ASN A 90 -0.41 -16.95 10.05
N GLU A 91 -1.71 -17.15 9.84
CA GLU A 91 -2.26 -18.38 9.29
C GLU A 91 -1.74 -18.63 7.86
N LEU A 92 -1.62 -17.58 7.03
CA LEU A 92 -1.02 -17.68 5.70
C LEU A 92 0.48 -18.04 5.75
N VAL A 93 1.24 -17.51 6.70
CA VAL A 93 2.64 -17.90 6.93
C VAL A 93 2.75 -19.37 7.31
N GLN A 94 1.88 -19.85 8.21
CA GLN A 94 1.86 -21.26 8.61
C GLN A 94 1.49 -22.17 7.44
N TYR A 95 0.44 -21.82 6.70
CA TYR A 95 -0.03 -22.58 5.54
C TYR A 95 1.04 -22.69 4.45
N SER A 96 1.70 -21.59 4.12
CA SER A 96 2.73 -21.54 3.07
C SER A 96 4.07 -22.16 3.47
N SER A 97 4.27 -22.51 4.75
CA SER A 97 5.54 -23.08 5.23
C SER A 97 5.94 -24.41 4.60
N GLY A 98 4.95 -25.21 4.15
CA GLY A 98 5.15 -26.47 3.45
C GLY A 98 5.25 -26.36 1.93
N MET A 99 5.13 -25.15 1.38
CA MET A 99 5.21 -24.88 -0.05
C MET A 99 6.67 -24.66 -0.50
N TYR A 100 6.91 -24.64 -1.82
CA TYR A 100 8.22 -24.28 -2.33
C TYR A 100 8.53 -22.80 -2.07
N GLU A 101 9.82 -22.43 -2.06
CA GLU A 101 10.31 -21.13 -1.59
C GLU A 101 9.63 -19.91 -2.25
N GLY A 102 9.40 -19.95 -3.57
CA GLY A 102 8.71 -18.87 -4.31
C GLY A 102 7.20 -18.71 -4.01
N GLN A 103 6.60 -19.60 -3.23
CA GLN A 103 5.23 -19.50 -2.71
C GLN A 103 5.19 -19.27 -1.19
N ARG A 104 6.34 -19.21 -0.53
CA ARG A 104 6.41 -19.08 0.91
C ARG A 104 6.25 -17.62 1.33
N VAL A 105 5.29 -17.36 2.20
CA VAL A 105 5.13 -16.04 2.83
C VAL A 105 6.19 -15.91 3.93
N SER A 106 7.00 -14.87 3.84
CA SER A 106 7.99 -14.52 4.86
C SER A 106 7.38 -13.60 5.91
N TYR A 107 7.92 -13.61 7.12
CA TYR A 107 7.47 -12.80 8.25
C TYR A 107 8.65 -12.15 8.96
N LYS A 108 8.47 -10.88 9.34
CA LYS A 108 9.43 -10.12 10.14
C LYS A 108 8.71 -9.18 11.09
N HIS A 109 9.22 -9.08 12.32
CA HIS A 109 8.75 -8.12 13.32
C HIS A 109 9.86 -7.11 13.60
N VAL A 110 9.58 -5.81 13.41
CA VAL A 110 10.56 -4.73 13.58
C VAL A 110 9.97 -3.62 14.44
N ARG A 111 10.79 -3.08 15.35
CA ARG A 111 10.47 -1.86 16.10
C ARG A 111 11.40 -0.74 15.67
N GLU A 112 10.81 0.35 15.22
CA GLU A 112 11.54 1.45 14.59
C GLU A 112 11.18 2.78 15.22
N THR A 113 12.15 3.68 15.29
CA THR A 113 11.94 5.08 15.64
C THR A 113 12.17 5.93 14.41
N ASP A 114 11.14 6.63 13.95
CA ASP A 114 11.25 7.62 12.90
C ASP A 114 11.47 9.00 13.54
N SER A 115 12.59 9.64 13.23
CA SER A 115 12.88 11.01 13.62
C SER A 115 12.87 11.92 12.39
N PHE A 116 12.22 13.06 12.49
CA PHE A 116 12.03 14.01 11.38
C PHE A 116 12.83 15.29 11.62
N TYR A 117 13.45 15.81 10.56
CA TYR A 117 14.32 16.98 10.61
C TYR A 117 14.00 17.91 9.46
N ASP A 118 14.01 19.21 9.73
CA ASP A 118 13.92 20.25 8.71
C ASP A 118 15.32 20.82 8.49
N GLU A 119 15.90 20.55 7.33
CA GLU A 119 17.27 20.92 6.98
C GLU A 119 17.32 21.82 5.75
N VAL A 120 18.42 22.57 5.60
CA VAL A 120 18.70 23.33 4.38
C VAL A 120 19.88 22.67 3.68
N LEU A 121 19.66 22.18 2.46
CA LEU A 121 20.71 21.59 1.65
C LEU A 121 21.75 22.64 1.24
N PRO A 122 22.98 22.23 0.87
CA PRO A 122 23.98 23.15 0.32
C PRO A 122 23.51 23.94 -0.91
N THR A 123 22.48 23.42 -1.62
CA THR A 123 21.81 24.09 -2.74
C THR A 123 20.90 25.25 -2.31
N GLY A 124 20.63 25.41 -1.01
CA GLY A 124 19.69 26.37 -0.44
C GLY A 124 18.25 25.88 -0.36
N GLU A 125 17.97 24.64 -0.77
CA GLU A 125 16.65 24.03 -0.71
C GLU A 125 16.32 23.51 0.70
N ASN A 126 15.12 23.80 1.20
CA ASN A 126 14.62 23.20 2.44
C ASN A 126 14.18 21.76 2.16
N VAL A 127 14.64 20.83 2.99
CA VAL A 127 14.27 19.42 2.91
C VAL A 127 13.74 18.92 4.24
N HIS A 128 12.68 18.11 4.17
CA HIS A 128 12.15 17.38 5.30
C HIS A 128 12.70 15.95 5.28
N LEU A 129 13.59 15.64 6.20
CA LEU A 129 14.27 14.33 6.30
C LEU A 129 13.54 13.44 7.29
N ARG A 130 13.33 12.17 6.90
CA ARG A 130 12.98 11.09 7.81
C ARG A 130 14.23 10.24 8.07
N VAL A 131 14.54 10.00 9.33
CA VAL A 131 15.65 9.15 9.76
C VAL A 131 15.12 8.02 10.63
N THR A 132 15.13 6.81 10.09
CA THR A 132 14.60 5.60 10.72
C THR A 132 15.73 4.83 11.43
N ARG A 133 15.52 4.55 12.73
CA ARG A 133 16.44 3.77 13.57
C ARG A 133 15.77 2.50 14.06
N ASP A 134 16.56 1.46 14.27
CA ASP A 134 16.14 0.33 15.09
C ASP A 134 15.97 0.80 16.55
N SER A 135 14.82 0.53 17.17
CA SER A 135 14.49 1.08 18.48
C SER A 135 15.38 0.54 19.60
N GLN A 136 15.91 -0.68 19.46
CA GLN A 136 16.74 -1.32 20.49
C GLN A 136 18.20 -0.87 20.40
N THR A 137 18.76 -0.92 19.20
CA THR A 137 20.19 -0.64 18.95
C THR A 137 20.48 0.83 18.68
N GLN A 138 19.43 1.62 18.38
CA GLN A 138 19.52 3.02 17.96
C GLN A 138 20.37 3.24 16.69
N GLN A 139 20.68 2.17 15.96
CA GLN A 139 21.40 2.22 14.71
C GLN A 139 20.47 2.65 13.58
N ILE A 140 20.99 3.51 12.70
CA ILE A 140 20.26 3.93 11.50
C ILE A 140 20.14 2.72 10.57
N LYS A 141 18.93 2.42 10.10
CA LYS A 141 18.72 1.33 9.15
C LYS A 141 19.44 1.62 7.83
N PRO A 142 19.94 0.59 7.11
CA PRO A 142 20.41 0.77 5.75
C PRO A 142 19.32 1.43 4.89
N GLY A 143 19.66 2.53 4.20
CA GLY A 143 18.68 3.32 3.44
C GLY A 143 17.66 4.09 4.28
N GLY A 144 17.79 4.10 5.61
CA GLY A 144 16.81 4.70 6.53
C GLY A 144 16.89 6.23 6.64
N VAL A 145 17.58 6.92 5.74
CA VAL A 145 17.64 8.39 5.70
C VAL A 145 17.11 8.85 4.35
N VAL A 146 15.91 9.40 4.35
CA VAL A 146 15.19 9.71 3.10
C VAL A 146 14.47 11.05 3.18
N ALA A 147 14.31 11.68 2.01
CA ALA A 147 13.32 12.74 1.80
C ALA A 147 12.13 12.13 1.05
N LYS A 148 11.00 11.99 1.75
CA LYS A 148 9.76 11.46 1.16
C LYS A 148 8.95 12.60 0.54
N LYS A 149 8.58 12.46 -0.74
CA LYS A 149 7.72 13.41 -1.44
C LYS A 149 6.55 12.67 -2.06
N ARG A 150 5.32 13.05 -1.69
CA ARG A 150 4.09 12.53 -2.29
C ARG A 150 3.96 13.02 -3.74
N ILE A 151 3.77 12.12 -4.68
CA ILE A 151 3.48 12.44 -6.09
C ILE A 151 1.97 12.59 -6.28
N ASP A 152 1.20 11.54 -5.99
CA ASP A 152 -0.26 11.57 -6.14
C ASP A 152 -0.94 10.48 -5.27
N ASP A 153 -2.24 10.66 -5.06
CA ASP A 153 -3.10 9.73 -4.31
C ASP A 153 -4.34 9.37 -5.13
N LEU A 154 -4.59 8.07 -5.30
CA LEU A 154 -5.83 7.54 -5.85
C LEU A 154 -6.68 6.96 -4.72
N ASN A 155 -7.90 7.47 -4.57
CA ASN A 155 -8.81 7.03 -3.50
C ASN A 155 -9.89 6.12 -4.10
N ILE A 156 -10.10 4.97 -3.47
CA ILE A 156 -11.03 3.95 -3.92
C ILE A 156 -12.08 3.75 -2.82
N TYR A 157 -13.34 4.00 -3.18
CA TYR A 157 -14.50 3.79 -2.32
C TYR A 157 -15.07 2.38 -2.49
N CYS A 158 -15.31 1.70 -1.38
CA CYS A 158 -15.75 0.31 -1.33
C CYS A 158 -17.08 0.18 -0.56
N PRO A 159 -18.25 0.44 -1.19
CA PRO A 159 -19.55 0.51 -0.50
C PRO A 159 -19.98 -0.80 0.16
N MET A 160 -19.51 -1.95 -0.35
CA MET A 160 -19.84 -3.29 0.16
C MET A 160 -18.82 -3.84 1.17
N ARG A 161 -17.87 -3.02 1.63
CA ARG A 161 -16.82 -3.41 2.58
C ARG A 161 -16.82 -2.47 3.77
N MET A 162 -16.30 -2.90 4.91
CA MET A 162 -16.09 -2.00 6.06
C MET A 162 -15.03 -0.93 5.80
N TYR A 163 -14.07 -1.21 4.92
CA TYR A 163 -12.93 -0.34 4.65
C TYR A 163 -12.84 0.05 3.18
N ASP A 164 -12.32 1.25 2.97
CA ASP A 164 -11.90 1.82 1.70
C ASP A 164 -10.37 1.68 1.60
N TYR A 165 -9.78 2.06 0.47
CA TYR A 165 -8.33 2.12 0.38
C TYR A 165 -7.84 3.26 -0.51
N ARG A 166 -6.57 3.60 -0.34
CA ARG A 166 -5.87 4.61 -1.10
C ARG A 166 -4.59 4.05 -1.67
N ILE A 167 -4.40 4.15 -2.97
CA ILE A 167 -3.09 3.90 -3.60
C ILE A 167 -2.33 5.23 -3.59
N SER A 168 -1.13 5.22 -3.02
CA SER A 168 -0.25 6.39 -2.93
C SER A 168 1.02 6.12 -3.72
N ILE A 169 1.47 7.13 -4.47
CA ILE A 169 2.77 7.11 -5.16
C ILE A 169 3.64 8.18 -4.52
N SER A 170 4.82 7.81 -4.03
CA SER A 170 5.79 8.73 -3.45
C SER A 170 7.19 8.49 -4.02
N THR A 171 8.07 9.47 -3.91
CA THR A 171 9.51 9.24 -4.02
C THR A 171 10.12 9.20 -2.63
N GLU A 172 10.98 8.22 -2.33
CA GLU A 172 11.79 8.16 -1.11
C GLU A 172 13.27 8.36 -1.47
N THR A 173 13.66 9.60 -1.75
CA THR A 173 15.03 9.91 -2.20
C THR A 173 16.03 9.70 -1.05
N PRO A 174 17.08 8.87 -1.22
CA PRO A 174 18.12 8.71 -0.21
C PRO A 174 18.85 10.02 0.07
N MET A 175 19.05 10.34 1.35
CA MET A 175 19.67 11.59 1.80
C MET A 175 20.87 11.33 2.72
N PRO A 176 21.84 12.26 2.78
CA PRO A 176 22.86 12.22 3.81
C PRO A 176 22.23 12.37 5.20
N ARG A 177 22.92 11.86 6.22
CA ARG A 177 22.50 12.03 7.62
C ARG A 177 22.42 13.52 7.97
N PRO A 178 21.42 13.94 8.77
CA PRO A 178 21.40 15.30 9.28
C PRO A 178 22.65 15.56 10.14
N PRO A 179 23.10 16.83 10.25
CA PRO A 179 24.19 17.21 11.14
C PRO A 179 23.94 16.75 12.58
N GLU A 180 25.00 16.40 13.32
CA GLU A 180 24.86 15.97 14.73
C GLU A 180 24.28 17.06 15.64
N SER A 181 24.42 18.33 15.24
CA SER A 181 23.85 19.49 15.96
C SER A 181 22.35 19.65 15.75
N SER A 182 21.75 18.97 14.78
CA SER A 182 20.34 19.11 14.43
C SER A 182 19.45 18.34 15.40
N ALA A 183 18.39 19.00 15.87
CA ALA A 183 17.37 18.37 16.70
C ALA A 183 16.18 17.93 15.85
N PRO A 184 15.59 16.75 16.12
CA PRO A 184 14.40 16.33 15.41
C PRO A 184 13.22 17.25 15.76
N THR A 185 12.44 17.64 14.76
CA THR A 185 11.22 18.44 14.94
C THR A 185 10.05 17.57 15.38
N PHE A 186 10.08 16.30 15.01
CA PHE A 186 9.06 15.32 15.38
C PHE A 186 9.69 13.92 15.46
N VAL A 187 9.18 13.08 16.36
CA VAL A 187 9.61 11.69 16.53
C VAL A 187 8.37 10.83 16.66
N ARG A 188 8.37 9.61 16.14
CA ARG A 188 7.32 8.62 16.39
C ARG A 188 7.93 7.23 16.50
N GLU A 189 7.24 6.37 17.24
CA GLU A 189 7.60 4.95 17.35
C GLU A 189 6.68 4.12 16.46
N LYS A 190 7.25 3.08 15.85
CA LYS A 190 6.56 2.15 14.98
C LYS A 190 6.84 0.72 15.43
N ASP A 191 5.79 -0.04 15.68
CA ASP A 191 5.84 -1.48 15.87
C ASP A 191 5.22 -2.13 14.64
N ARG A 192 6.04 -2.80 13.82
CA ARG A 192 5.66 -3.28 12.48
C ARG A 192 5.80 -4.79 12.34
N LEU A 193 4.72 -5.43 11.92
CA LEU A 193 4.68 -6.81 11.46
C LEU A 193 4.63 -6.79 9.93
N SER A 194 5.69 -7.29 9.29
CA SER A 194 5.85 -7.32 7.84
C SER A 194 5.72 -8.74 7.32
N TYR A 195 4.88 -8.91 6.30
CA TYR A 195 4.66 -10.17 5.60
C TYR A 195 5.00 -9.98 4.14
N ALA A 196 5.86 -10.80 3.54
CA ALA A 196 6.22 -10.61 2.14
C ALA A 196 6.14 -11.90 1.34
N LEU A 197 5.61 -11.78 0.12
CA LEU A 197 5.53 -12.84 -0.88
C LEU A 197 5.87 -12.23 -2.25
N GLN A 198 6.91 -12.78 -2.88
CA GLN A 198 7.41 -12.30 -4.17
C GLN A 198 7.72 -10.78 -4.13
N ASN A 199 7.09 -9.98 -5.00
CA ASN A 199 7.32 -8.55 -5.12
C ASN A 199 6.40 -7.70 -4.23
N PHE A 200 5.68 -8.33 -3.29
CA PHE A 200 4.67 -7.65 -2.47
C PHE A 200 4.97 -7.81 -0.99
N GLN A 201 4.77 -6.73 -0.25
CA GLN A 201 4.86 -6.69 1.21
C GLN A 201 3.56 -6.16 1.80
N VAL A 202 3.05 -6.81 2.84
CA VAL A 202 1.94 -6.35 3.67
C VAL A 202 2.52 -5.96 5.03
N ASP A 203 2.36 -4.69 5.37
CA ASP A 203 2.82 -4.13 6.64
C ASP A 203 1.63 -3.81 7.54
N LEU A 204 1.62 -4.43 8.72
CA LEU A 204 0.76 -4.08 9.84
C LEU A 204 1.56 -3.24 10.81
N THR A 205 1.27 -1.96 10.89
CA THR A 205 2.06 -1.00 11.67
C THR A 205 1.21 -0.36 12.75
N GLN A 206 1.65 -0.49 14.01
CA GLN A 206 1.18 0.34 15.11
C GLN A 206 2.09 1.55 15.25
N VAL A 207 1.52 2.76 15.15
CA VAL A 207 2.25 4.02 15.27
C VAL A 207 1.88 4.69 16.59
N THR A 208 2.89 4.97 17.40
CA THR A 208 2.76 5.70 18.67
C THR A 208 3.36 7.09 18.52
N LEU A 209 2.54 8.11 18.77
CA LEU A 209 2.96 9.51 18.72
C LEU A 209 3.39 9.98 20.12
N PRO A 210 4.37 10.89 20.23
CA PRO A 210 4.78 11.47 21.51
C PRO A 210 3.57 12.07 22.23
N HIS A 211 3.43 11.76 23.52
CA HIS A 211 2.35 12.25 24.38
C HIS A 211 0.95 11.74 24.00
N ARG A 212 0.84 10.70 23.17
CA ARG A 212 -0.42 9.99 22.85
C ARG A 212 -0.27 8.47 22.91
N ASP A 213 0.46 7.99 23.91
CA ASP A 213 0.79 6.56 24.04
C ASP A 213 -0.44 5.66 24.21
N GLN A 214 -1.57 6.23 24.66
CA GLN A 214 -2.83 5.50 24.88
C GLN A 214 -3.71 5.40 23.64
N GLU A 215 -3.39 6.10 22.55
CA GLU A 215 -4.18 6.14 21.32
C GLU A 215 -3.31 5.80 20.09
N PRO A 216 -2.73 4.59 20.02
CA PRO A 216 -1.94 4.21 18.87
C PRO A 216 -2.81 4.12 17.61
N VAL A 217 -2.25 4.59 16.50
CA VAL A 217 -2.86 4.45 15.18
C VAL A 217 -2.45 3.10 14.60
N HIS A 218 -3.40 2.36 14.03
CA HIS A 218 -3.14 1.07 13.42
C HIS A 218 -3.27 1.18 11.90
N GLU A 219 -2.18 1.00 11.19
CA GLU A 219 -2.09 1.12 9.74
C GLU A 219 -1.92 -0.27 9.11
N LEU A 220 -2.52 -0.47 7.94
CA LEU A 220 -2.33 -1.63 7.09
C LEU A 220 -1.96 -1.14 5.69
N GLU A 221 -0.81 -1.57 5.20
CA GLU A 221 -0.23 -1.12 3.93
C GLU A 221 0.13 -2.36 3.08
N VAL A 222 -0.10 -2.28 1.77
CA VAL A 222 0.38 -3.27 0.79
C VAL A 222 1.29 -2.55 -0.20
N GLU A 223 2.55 -2.94 -0.27
CA GLU A 223 3.60 -2.28 -1.05
C GLU A 223 4.09 -3.16 -2.20
N ILE A 224 4.44 -2.53 -3.32
CA ILE A 224 5.23 -3.14 -4.39
C ILE A 224 6.72 -2.89 -4.10
N CYS A 225 7.45 -3.93 -3.69
CA CYS A 225 8.82 -3.80 -3.18
C CYS A 225 9.82 -3.27 -4.22
N GLN A 226 9.64 -3.60 -5.50
CA GLN A 226 10.54 -3.21 -6.59
C GLN A 226 9.82 -2.33 -7.62
N ALA A 227 9.15 -1.28 -7.16
CA ALA A 227 8.36 -0.37 -8.01
C ALA A 227 9.20 0.28 -9.14
N ASP A 228 10.44 0.69 -8.86
CA ASP A 228 11.35 1.24 -9.89
C ASP A 228 11.64 0.22 -11.01
N GLU A 229 11.82 -1.06 -10.69
CA GLU A 229 12.05 -2.11 -11.69
C GLU A 229 10.79 -2.40 -12.50
N LEU A 230 9.65 -2.46 -11.82
CA LEU A 230 8.34 -2.63 -12.45
C LEU A 230 8.06 -1.54 -13.49
N LEU A 231 8.37 -0.27 -13.18
CA LEU A 231 8.20 0.85 -14.11
C LEU A 231 9.19 0.78 -15.29
N ARG A 232 10.42 0.27 -15.08
CA ARG A 232 11.36 0.04 -16.19
C ARG A 232 10.84 -1.01 -17.17
N TRP A 233 10.20 -2.08 -16.68
CA TRP A 233 9.56 -3.07 -17.54
C TRP A 233 8.38 -2.48 -18.30
N ALA A 234 7.52 -1.70 -17.64
CA ALA A 234 6.42 -1.00 -18.30
C ALA A 234 6.93 -0.08 -19.43
N GLN A 235 8.03 0.63 -19.20
CA GLN A 235 8.65 1.48 -20.21
C GLN A 235 9.13 0.69 -21.44
N TYR A 236 9.73 -0.48 -21.22
CA TYR A 236 10.18 -1.35 -22.30
C TYR A 236 9.00 -1.85 -23.14
N THR A 237 7.93 -2.31 -22.50
CA THR A 237 6.72 -2.79 -23.17
C THR A 237 6.00 -1.68 -23.94
N CYS A 238 5.92 -0.47 -23.37
CA CYS A 238 5.38 0.69 -24.09
C CYS A 238 6.21 1.03 -25.34
N ALA A 239 7.54 0.89 -25.26
CA ALA A 239 8.44 1.18 -26.36
C ALA A 239 8.48 0.09 -27.45
N SER A 240 8.19 -1.17 -27.10
CA SER A 240 8.16 -2.28 -28.06
C SER A 240 6.93 -2.26 -28.97
N GLY A 241 5.91 -1.47 -28.65
CA GLY A 241 4.67 -1.39 -29.42
C GLY A 241 3.80 -2.63 -29.29
N GLU A 242 4.01 -3.43 -28.24
CA GLU A 242 3.14 -4.53 -27.86
C GLU A 242 1.69 -4.04 -27.67
N SER A 243 0.73 -4.88 -28.06
CA SER A 243 -0.69 -4.51 -28.03
C SER A 243 -1.13 -4.19 -26.60
N ARG A 244 -1.83 -3.06 -26.42
CA ARG A 244 -2.48 -2.69 -25.15
C ARG A 244 -3.64 -3.62 -24.75
N GLU A 245 -3.97 -4.60 -25.59
CA GLU A 245 -5.11 -5.52 -25.38
C GLU A 245 -4.73 -6.79 -24.60
N GLU A 246 -3.45 -6.98 -24.26
CA GLU A 246 -2.95 -8.11 -23.48
C GLU A 246 -2.37 -7.65 -22.13
N TRP A 247 -2.54 -8.48 -21.10
CA TRP A 247 -1.92 -8.25 -19.79
C TRP A 247 -0.39 -8.30 -19.93
N THR A 248 0.29 -7.19 -19.67
CA THR A 248 1.75 -7.18 -19.56
C THR A 248 2.17 -7.51 -18.13
N GLN A 249 3.46 -7.75 -17.91
CA GLN A 249 3.98 -7.94 -16.55
C GLN A 249 3.66 -6.74 -15.64
N PHE A 250 3.52 -5.54 -16.20
CA PHE A 250 3.13 -4.37 -15.44
C PHE A 250 1.71 -4.50 -14.90
N GLU A 251 0.71 -4.69 -15.76
CA GLU A 251 -0.69 -4.80 -15.35
C GLU A 251 -0.93 -6.03 -14.47
N ASP A 252 -0.20 -7.13 -14.67
CA ASP A 252 -0.24 -8.30 -13.78
C ASP A 252 0.14 -7.94 -12.34
N HIS A 253 1.21 -7.15 -12.15
CA HIS A 253 1.60 -6.72 -10.80
C HIS A 253 0.59 -5.76 -10.18
N ILE A 254 0.00 -4.87 -10.97
CA ILE A 254 -1.07 -3.99 -10.50
C ILE A 254 -2.29 -4.82 -10.08
N LEU A 255 -2.66 -5.83 -10.87
CA LEU A 255 -3.75 -6.74 -10.54
C LEU A 255 -3.46 -7.53 -9.25
N VAL A 256 -2.23 -7.99 -9.03
CA VAL A 256 -1.83 -8.66 -7.78
C VAL A 256 -1.91 -7.69 -6.59
N LEU A 257 -1.45 -6.44 -6.72
CA LEU A 257 -1.62 -5.41 -5.68
C LEU A 257 -3.11 -5.24 -5.33
N LEU A 258 -3.96 -5.03 -6.33
CA LEU A 258 -5.40 -4.85 -6.15
C LEU A 258 -6.03 -6.09 -5.51
N ASN A 259 -5.68 -7.29 -5.95
CA ASN A 259 -6.21 -8.53 -5.40
C ASN A 259 -5.80 -8.72 -3.94
N ASN A 260 -4.56 -8.42 -3.57
CA ASN A 260 -4.10 -8.48 -2.18
C ASN A 260 -4.92 -7.55 -1.29
N VAL A 261 -5.10 -6.29 -1.68
CA VAL A 261 -5.91 -5.32 -0.92
C VAL A 261 -7.37 -5.76 -0.85
N ARG A 262 -7.97 -6.17 -1.97
CA ARG A 262 -9.37 -6.65 -2.05
C ARG A 262 -9.61 -7.86 -1.15
N LEU A 263 -8.66 -8.80 -1.09
CA LEU A 263 -8.75 -9.98 -0.23
C LEU A 263 -8.60 -9.61 1.25
N LEU A 264 -7.71 -8.69 1.59
CA LEU A 264 -7.57 -8.18 2.96
C LEU A 264 -8.88 -7.54 3.42
N ILE A 265 -9.39 -6.53 2.71
CA ILE A 265 -10.62 -5.82 3.14
C ILE A 265 -11.87 -6.71 3.12
N ARG A 266 -11.91 -7.76 2.29
CA ARG A 266 -13.01 -8.74 2.28
C ARG A 266 -12.99 -9.63 3.53
N ASN A 267 -11.80 -10.04 3.99
CA ASN A 267 -11.67 -10.86 5.19
C ASN A 267 -11.84 -10.05 6.49
N ALA A 268 -11.81 -8.72 6.41
CA ALA A 268 -12.22 -7.86 7.53
C ALA A 268 -13.70 -8.12 7.92
N ASP A 269 -14.58 -8.30 6.94
CA ASP A 269 -16.03 -8.45 7.15
C ASP A 269 -16.42 -9.80 7.79
N ASN A 270 -15.66 -10.86 7.50
CA ASN A 270 -16.01 -12.23 7.92
C ASN A 270 -15.92 -12.43 9.44
N HIS A 271 -14.94 -11.82 10.11
CA HIS A 271 -14.82 -11.90 11.57
C HIS A 271 -15.78 -10.96 12.31
N ALA A 272 -16.28 -9.90 11.68
CA ALA A 272 -17.29 -9.05 12.28
C ALA A 272 -18.66 -9.75 12.40
N ARG A 273 -18.98 -10.67 11.48
CA ARG A 273 -20.21 -11.47 11.49
C ARG A 273 -20.22 -12.56 12.57
N GLU A 274 -19.06 -13.00 13.05
CA GLU A 274 -18.96 -13.95 14.17
C GLU A 274 -19.22 -13.26 15.53
N CYS A 275 -18.95 -11.95 15.63
CA CYS A 275 -19.14 -11.18 16.87
C CYS A 275 -20.57 -10.65 17.06
N HIS A 276 -21.43 -10.71 16.04
CA HIS A 276 -22.84 -10.37 16.12
C HIS A 276 -23.69 -11.44 15.42
N PRO A 277 -24.08 -12.51 16.12
CA PRO A 277 -25.07 -13.42 15.59
C PRO A 277 -26.40 -12.66 15.41
N VAL A 278 -26.99 -12.79 14.23
CA VAL A 278 -28.35 -12.35 13.90
C VAL A 278 -29.36 -13.00 14.84
#